data_AF-A0A1W9S4H1-F1
#
_entry.id   AF-A0A1W9S4H1-F1
#
_cell.length_a   1.000
_cell.length_b   1.000
_cell.length_c   1.000
_cell.angle_alpha   90.00
_cell.angle_beta   90.00
_cell.angle_gamma   90.00
#
_symmetry.space_group_name_H-M   'P 1'
#
loop_
_entity.id
_entity.type
_entity.pdbx_description
1 polymer ?
#
loop_
_entity_poly.entity_id
_entity_poly.type
_entity_poly.pdbx_seq_one_letter_code
_entity_poly.pdbx_strand_id
1 'polypeptide(L)'
;MIWMMPLLNWSGITEKIQTMLSHIKIIYKKELLDTVRDRRTIISMIVVPILLFPLLTIGFSSFTVSMIEKSAEEVHKVSVIGKDYAPDLFTMVDTSSKIEIVEIDSLEKAINDKKIRAALVIPEGFSKKLLAMDSTFVTILFNATEAKSEFAADKLYNIAVEFRQQILSQRINEKKLNPQIIKPFKIKRDNVAKEKMGSFLLSMILPYIIIILSMVGAMYTAIDLTAGEKERGTLETILASPVPRWQIATAKFLTILTTSVVSTILALASMTITMAYGIMLTKAFVENFAFKITPQMFLIIFLMMIPTACLFSALLMTVSIFAKSYKEAQSYISPLMIIIILPALVSFIPGVELNLELAFVPLVNICLSIREALMGNINWLYITIIFISTVLYAALAIFVTHRMFEKEGVLFRT
;
A
#
# COMPACT_ATOMS: atom_id res chain seq x y z
N MET A 1 11.02 -27.66 -66.94
CA MET A 1 10.19 -28.16 -65.82
C MET A 1 10.64 -27.40 -64.58
N ILE A 2 9.72 -26.87 -63.77
CA ILE A 2 9.92 -25.92 -62.64
C ILE A 2 9.78 -24.43 -63.04
N TRP A 3 8.56 -24.05 -63.42
CA TRP A 3 8.01 -22.70 -63.22
C TRP A 3 6.53 -22.87 -62.88
N MET A 4 6.23 -23.02 -61.59
CA MET A 4 4.89 -22.89 -61.00
C MET A 4 5.04 -22.96 -59.46
N MET A 5 5.46 -21.86 -58.85
CA MET A 5 5.18 -21.60 -57.44
C MET A 5 3.91 -20.74 -57.38
N PRO A 6 2.89 -21.09 -56.58
CA PRO A 6 1.69 -20.27 -56.49
C PRO A 6 2.02 -18.94 -55.82
N LEU A 7 1.69 -17.84 -56.48
CA LEU A 7 1.60 -16.52 -55.87
C LEU A 7 0.67 -16.64 -54.65
N LEU A 8 1.22 -16.46 -53.43
CA LEU A 8 0.41 -16.29 -52.22
C LEU A 8 -0.63 -15.19 -52.51
N ASN A 9 -1.90 -15.53 -52.35
CA ASN A 9 -3.01 -14.62 -52.63
C ASN A 9 -3.13 -13.56 -51.51
N TRP A 10 -2.24 -12.55 -51.54
CA TRP A 10 -2.14 -11.50 -50.52
C TRP A 10 -3.44 -10.69 -50.39
N SER A 11 -4.20 -10.48 -51.48
CA SER A 11 -5.47 -9.75 -51.46
C SER A 11 -6.55 -10.49 -50.67
N GLY A 12 -6.67 -11.81 -50.84
CA GLY A 12 -7.62 -12.63 -50.07
C GLY A 12 -7.28 -12.73 -48.58
N ILE A 13 -5.98 -12.66 -48.22
CA ILE A 13 -5.54 -12.61 -46.82
C ILE A 13 -5.91 -11.26 -46.20
N THR A 14 -5.68 -10.15 -46.91
CA THR A 14 -6.05 -8.82 -46.41
C THR A 14 -7.55 -8.66 -46.22
N GLU A 15 -8.36 -9.23 -47.13
CA GLU A 15 -9.82 -9.16 -47.04
C GLU A 15 -10.36 -9.95 -45.84
N LYS A 16 -9.87 -11.18 -45.61
CA LYS A 16 -10.19 -11.97 -44.41
C LYS A 16 -9.81 -11.28 -43.11
N ILE A 17 -8.62 -10.66 -43.05
CA ILE A 17 -8.17 -9.91 -41.87
C ILE A 17 -9.07 -8.69 -41.64
N GLN A 18 -9.49 -7.99 -42.70
CA GLN A 18 -10.42 -6.87 -42.59
C GLN A 18 -11.80 -7.31 -42.08
N THR A 19 -12.36 -8.42 -42.59
CA THR A 19 -13.65 -8.93 -42.10
C THR A 19 -13.56 -9.34 -40.63
N MET A 20 -12.48 -10.02 -40.26
CA MET A 20 -12.18 -10.45 -38.88
C MET A 20 -12.08 -9.25 -37.92
N LEU A 21 -11.31 -8.21 -38.28
CA LEU A 21 -11.19 -7.00 -37.49
C LEU A 21 -12.52 -6.23 -37.41
N SER A 22 -13.33 -6.26 -38.47
CA SER A 22 -14.66 -5.65 -38.49
C SER A 22 -15.58 -6.31 -37.45
N HIS A 23 -15.66 -7.64 -37.42
CA HIS A 23 -16.47 -8.36 -36.44
C HIS A 23 -16.05 -8.07 -34.99
N ILE A 24 -14.73 -8.15 -34.71
CA ILE A 24 -14.20 -7.83 -33.37
C ILE A 24 -14.55 -6.40 -32.98
N LYS A 25 -14.39 -5.43 -33.89
CA LYS A 25 -14.69 -4.02 -33.63
C LYS A 25 -16.17 -3.77 -33.37
N ILE A 26 -17.06 -4.43 -34.11
CA ILE A 26 -18.52 -4.30 -33.93
C ILE A 26 -18.92 -4.82 -32.55
N ILE A 27 -18.48 -6.03 -32.19
CA ILE A 27 -18.76 -6.63 -30.88
C ILE A 27 -18.17 -5.76 -29.77
N TYR A 28 -16.88 -5.40 -29.86
CA TYR A 28 -16.21 -4.53 -28.90
C TYR A 28 -16.96 -3.22 -28.67
N LYS A 29 -17.40 -2.54 -29.75
CA LYS A 29 -18.14 -1.28 -29.63
C LYS A 29 -19.49 -1.48 -28.93
N LYS A 30 -20.20 -2.57 -29.23
CA LYS A 30 -21.44 -2.94 -28.54
C LYS A 30 -21.18 -3.17 -27.05
N GLU A 31 -20.20 -4.01 -26.70
CA GLU A 31 -19.89 -4.35 -25.31
C GLU A 31 -19.41 -3.13 -24.51
N LEU A 32 -18.61 -2.26 -25.13
CA LEU A 32 -18.15 -1.03 -24.48
C LEU A 32 -19.30 -0.05 -24.24
N LEU A 33 -20.25 0.08 -25.17
CA LEU A 33 -21.44 0.91 -24.98
C LEU A 33 -22.32 0.39 -23.84
N ASP A 34 -22.49 -0.93 -23.75
CA ASP A 34 -23.27 -1.54 -22.67
C ASP A 34 -22.56 -1.36 -21.32
N THR A 35 -21.24 -1.55 -21.29
CA THR A 35 -20.38 -1.31 -20.12
C THR A 35 -20.49 0.13 -19.61
N VAL A 36 -20.47 1.12 -20.49
CA VAL A 36 -20.58 2.55 -20.14
C VAL A 36 -22.00 2.93 -19.72
N ARG A 37 -23.01 2.10 -19.99
CA ARG A 37 -24.39 2.33 -19.53
C ARG A 37 -24.67 1.72 -18.17
N ASP A 38 -23.89 0.73 -17.75
CA ASP A 38 -24.04 0.09 -16.44
C ASP A 38 -23.49 0.98 -15.31
N ARG A 39 -24.38 1.39 -14.41
CA ARG A 39 -24.04 2.30 -13.30
C ARG A 39 -22.99 1.69 -12.36
N ARG A 40 -23.09 0.39 -12.07
CA ARG A 40 -22.17 -0.28 -11.14
C ARG A 40 -20.76 -0.30 -11.71
N THR A 41 -20.65 -0.60 -13.00
CA THR A 41 -19.39 -0.58 -13.74
C THR A 41 -18.79 0.82 -13.79
N ILE A 42 -19.57 1.86 -14.14
CA ILE A 42 -19.09 3.26 -14.12
C ILE A 42 -18.56 3.66 -12.74
N ILE A 43 -19.27 3.31 -11.67
CA ILE A 43 -18.84 3.63 -10.30
C ILE A 43 -17.47 3.01 -10.03
N SER A 44 -17.31 1.71 -10.33
CA SER A 44 -16.05 1.00 -10.08
C SER A 44 -14.89 1.42 -10.99
N MET A 45 -15.18 1.73 -12.26
CA MET A 45 -14.18 2.03 -13.29
C MET A 45 -13.73 3.49 -13.26
N ILE A 46 -14.63 4.42 -12.88
CA ILE A 46 -14.38 5.87 -12.96
C ILE A 46 -14.41 6.50 -11.56
N VAL A 47 -15.53 6.36 -10.85
CA VAL A 47 -15.77 7.12 -9.61
C VAL A 47 -14.80 6.70 -8.51
N VAL A 48 -14.63 5.40 -8.30
CA VAL A 48 -13.76 4.87 -7.24
C VAL A 48 -12.30 5.26 -7.45
N PRO A 49 -11.65 5.02 -8.61
CA PRO A 49 -10.27 5.46 -8.85
C PRO A 49 -10.05 6.97 -8.71
N ILE A 50 -11.01 7.79 -9.14
CA ILE A 50 -10.91 9.24 -9.05
C ILE A 50 -10.99 9.73 -7.61
N LEU A 51 -11.93 9.21 -6.81
CA LEU A 51 -12.19 9.70 -5.46
C LEU A 51 -11.29 9.07 -4.39
N LEU A 52 -10.76 7.87 -4.63
CA LEU A 52 -10.03 7.12 -3.60
C LEU A 52 -8.79 7.88 -3.09
N PHE A 53 -7.94 8.42 -3.98
CA PHE A 53 -6.73 9.13 -3.54
C PHE A 53 -7.03 10.42 -2.78
N PRO A 54 -7.90 11.33 -3.26
CA PRO A 54 -8.31 12.51 -2.48
C PRO A 54 -8.86 12.13 -1.10
N LEU A 55 -9.73 11.12 -1.05
CA LEU A 55 -10.37 10.68 0.19
C LEU A 55 -9.35 10.07 1.16
N LEU A 56 -8.40 9.27 0.66
CA LEU A 56 -7.30 8.73 1.46
C LEU A 56 -6.39 9.84 1.96
N THR A 57 -6.03 10.83 1.13
CA THR A 57 -5.18 11.96 1.56
C THR A 57 -5.86 12.81 2.63
N ILE A 58 -7.15 13.14 2.46
CA ILE A 58 -7.93 13.88 3.47
C ILE A 58 -8.10 13.03 4.74
N GLY A 59 -8.41 11.74 4.61
CA GLY A 59 -8.55 10.81 5.72
C GLY A 59 -7.26 10.60 6.53
N PHE A 60 -6.14 10.37 5.85
CA PHE A 60 -4.83 10.22 6.50
C PHE A 60 -4.34 11.52 7.14
N SER A 61 -4.51 12.66 6.48
CA SER A 61 -4.09 13.95 7.03
C SER A 61 -4.88 14.32 8.28
N SER A 62 -6.21 14.20 8.25
CA SER A 62 -7.07 14.38 9.43
C SER A 62 -6.73 13.39 10.54
N PHE A 63 -6.55 12.10 10.23
CA PHE A 63 -6.11 11.11 11.21
C PHE A 63 -4.77 11.48 11.85
N THR A 64 -3.80 11.93 11.06
CA THR A 64 -2.46 12.32 11.53
C THR A 64 -2.53 13.56 12.40
N VAL A 65 -3.30 14.58 11.99
CA VAL A 65 -3.55 15.79 12.80
C VAL A 65 -4.21 15.41 14.12
N SER A 66 -5.28 14.61 14.09
CA SER A 66 -5.94 14.13 15.31
C SER A 66 -5.04 13.24 16.17
N MET A 67 -4.13 12.46 15.60
CA MET A 67 -3.13 11.68 16.35
C MET A 67 -2.12 12.60 17.05
N ILE A 68 -1.63 13.62 16.34
CA ILE A 68 -0.70 14.61 16.89
C ILE A 68 -1.39 15.42 18.00
N GLU A 69 -2.62 15.88 17.77
CA GLU A 69 -3.43 16.60 18.77
C GLU A 69 -3.71 15.72 19.99
N LYS A 70 -4.17 14.49 19.80
CA LYS A 70 -4.39 13.54 20.91
C LYS A 70 -3.11 13.25 21.67
N SER A 71 -1.98 13.04 20.99
CA SER A 71 -0.68 12.84 21.64
C SER A 71 -0.17 14.10 22.32
N ALA A 72 -0.55 15.28 21.82
CA ALA A 72 -0.19 16.56 22.39
C ALA A 72 -1.06 16.93 23.61
N GLU A 73 -2.29 16.43 23.71
CA GLU A 73 -3.23 16.76 24.79
C GLU A 73 -3.32 15.67 25.87
N GLU A 74 -2.86 14.43 25.62
CA GLU A 74 -2.99 13.35 26.59
C GLU A 74 -2.03 13.53 27.78
N VAL A 75 -2.60 13.79 28.96
CA VAL A 75 -1.89 13.77 30.24
C VAL A 75 -1.72 12.32 30.67
N HIS A 76 -0.48 11.87 30.85
CA HIS A 76 -0.21 10.50 31.28
C HIS A 76 -0.22 10.40 32.81
N LYS A 77 -1.17 9.64 33.35
CA LYS A 77 -1.19 9.28 34.78
C LYS A 77 -0.03 8.34 35.09
N VAL A 78 0.88 8.77 35.94
CA VAL A 78 2.08 8.03 36.35
C VAL A 78 2.13 7.98 37.88
N SER A 79 2.71 6.94 38.45
CA SER A 79 3.01 6.91 39.88
C SER A 79 4.51 7.05 40.13
N VAL A 80 4.90 7.76 41.19
CA VAL A 80 6.30 7.89 41.60
C VAL A 80 6.45 7.40 43.04
N ILE A 81 7.19 6.30 43.23
CA ILE A 81 7.52 5.77 44.55
C ILE A 81 8.90 6.28 44.96
N GLY A 82 9.02 6.68 46.23
CA GLY A 82 10.28 7.17 46.78
C GLY A 82 10.54 8.65 46.48
N LYS A 83 9.48 9.47 46.38
CA LYS A 83 9.57 10.92 46.15
C LYS A 83 10.52 11.62 47.13
N ASP A 84 10.50 11.20 48.40
CA ASP A 84 11.35 11.76 49.46
C ASP A 84 12.83 11.37 49.32
N TYR A 85 13.12 10.28 48.59
CA TYR A 85 14.48 9.81 48.37
C TYR A 85 15.19 10.55 47.24
N ALA A 86 14.47 11.30 46.39
CA ALA A 86 15.01 12.05 45.27
C ALA A 86 14.12 13.27 44.92
N PRO A 87 14.10 14.33 45.74
CA PRO A 87 13.20 15.47 45.56
C PRO A 87 13.45 16.20 44.23
N ASP A 88 14.70 16.29 43.76
CA ASP A 88 15.04 16.98 42.51
C ASP A 88 14.49 16.22 41.28
N LEU A 89 14.63 14.89 41.27
CA LEU A 89 14.08 14.05 40.20
C LEU A 89 12.55 14.07 40.23
N PHE A 90 11.95 14.02 41.42
CA PHE A 90 10.50 14.16 41.57
C PHE A 90 10.00 15.50 41.02
N THR A 91 10.68 16.61 41.33
CA THR A 91 10.33 17.95 40.83
C THR A 91 10.42 18.03 39.31
N MET A 92 11.41 17.39 38.67
CA MET A 92 11.48 17.32 37.20
C MET A 92 10.32 16.55 36.59
N VAL A 93 9.86 15.47 37.24
CA VAL A 93 8.68 14.71 36.78
C VAL A 93 7.40 15.51 36.97
N ASP A 94 7.23 16.17 38.13
CA ASP A 94 6.05 16.96 38.48
C ASP A 94 5.92 18.23 37.62
N THR A 95 7.04 18.89 37.33
CA THR A 95 7.08 20.07 36.45
C THR A 95 6.98 19.67 34.96
N SER A 96 7.13 18.38 34.64
CA SER A 96 7.03 17.94 33.26
C SER A 96 5.59 18.10 32.76
N SER A 97 5.42 18.91 31.71
CA SER A 97 4.11 19.08 31.09
C SER A 97 3.53 17.71 30.70
N LYS A 98 2.24 17.48 30.94
CA LYS A 98 1.50 16.27 30.52
C LYS A 98 1.90 14.98 31.26
N ILE A 99 2.35 15.07 32.51
CA ILE A 99 2.36 13.95 33.47
C ILE A 99 1.48 14.35 34.65
N GLU A 100 0.58 13.47 35.07
CA GLU A 100 -0.20 13.61 36.30
C GLU A 100 0.28 12.55 37.27
N ILE A 101 0.80 12.96 38.42
CA ILE A 101 1.30 12.04 39.43
C ILE A 101 0.12 11.54 40.27
N VAL A 102 -0.06 10.22 40.35
CA VAL A 102 -1.09 9.57 41.15
C VAL A 102 -0.44 8.64 42.17
N GLU A 103 -0.77 8.79 43.44
CA GLU A 103 -0.29 7.92 44.51
C GLU A 103 -1.10 6.62 44.53
N ILE A 104 -0.42 5.49 44.31
CA ILE A 104 -1.03 4.16 44.27
C ILE A 104 -0.10 3.14 44.92
N ASP A 105 -0.65 2.30 45.79
CA ASP A 105 0.11 1.29 46.52
C ASP A 105 0.50 0.09 45.64
N SER A 106 -0.42 -0.42 44.81
CA SER A 106 -0.19 -1.59 43.95
C SER A 106 0.10 -1.18 42.50
N LEU A 107 1.37 -0.92 42.20
CA LEU A 107 1.81 -0.43 40.89
C LEU A 107 1.47 -1.39 39.74
N GLU A 108 1.82 -2.67 39.87
CA GLU A 108 1.62 -3.67 38.81
C GLU A 108 0.15 -3.84 38.45
N LYS A 109 -0.72 -3.97 39.47
CA LYS A 109 -2.17 -4.05 39.25
C LYS A 109 -2.69 -2.76 38.63
N ALA A 110 -2.23 -1.60 39.06
CA ALA A 110 -2.73 -0.34 38.53
C ALA A 110 -2.27 -0.03 37.10
N ILE A 111 -1.09 -0.51 36.69
CA ILE A 111 -0.63 -0.48 35.29
C ILE A 111 -1.50 -1.43 34.45
N ASN A 112 -1.73 -2.66 34.93
CA ASN A 112 -2.55 -3.66 34.24
C ASN A 112 -4.03 -3.25 34.15
N ASP A 113 -4.58 -2.66 35.20
CA ASP A 113 -5.94 -2.10 35.28
C ASP A 113 -6.06 -0.75 34.56
N LYS A 114 -4.98 -0.27 33.92
CA LYS A 114 -4.95 0.98 33.15
C LYS A 114 -5.26 2.25 33.97
N LYS A 115 -5.16 2.19 35.30
CA LYS A 115 -5.32 3.34 36.22
C LYS A 115 -4.13 4.29 36.12
N ILE A 116 -2.93 3.74 35.93
CA ILE A 116 -1.71 4.46 35.56
C ILE A 116 -1.12 3.86 34.29
N ARG A 117 -0.29 4.63 33.60
CA ARG A 117 0.40 4.23 32.36
C ARG A 117 1.81 3.73 32.62
N ALA A 118 2.52 4.30 33.59
CA ALA A 118 3.84 3.83 34.00
C ALA A 118 4.07 4.20 35.48
N ALA A 119 5.11 3.62 36.08
CA ALA A 119 5.55 4.01 37.42
C ALA A 119 7.07 4.15 37.48
N LEU A 120 7.54 5.16 38.22
CA LEU A 120 8.94 5.39 38.53
C LEU A 120 9.22 4.95 39.97
N VAL A 121 10.11 3.98 40.15
CA VAL A 121 10.48 3.45 41.47
C VAL A 121 11.90 3.87 41.79
N ILE A 122 12.01 4.71 42.82
CA ILE A 122 13.27 5.28 43.32
C ILE A 122 13.64 4.53 44.61
N PRO A 123 14.82 3.87 44.66
CA PRO A 123 15.20 3.07 45.83
C PRO A 123 15.51 3.94 47.05
N GLU A 124 15.37 3.36 48.24
CA GLU A 124 15.70 4.04 49.48
C GLU A 124 17.17 4.48 49.53
N GLY A 125 17.41 5.67 50.06
CA GLY A 125 18.76 6.23 50.17
C GLY A 125 19.36 6.72 48.85
N PHE A 126 18.57 6.89 47.80
CA PHE A 126 19.00 7.41 46.50
C PHE A 126 19.84 8.69 46.61
N SER A 127 19.32 9.76 47.22
CA SER A 127 20.08 11.01 47.41
C SER A 127 21.36 10.82 48.24
N LYS A 128 21.34 9.99 49.28
CA LYS A 128 22.53 9.72 50.11
C LYS A 128 23.64 9.04 49.31
N LYS A 129 23.30 8.05 48.50
CA LYS A 129 24.24 7.38 47.59
C LYS A 129 24.76 8.34 46.53
N LEU A 130 23.90 9.20 45.99
CA LEU A 130 24.33 10.19 45.00
C LEU A 130 25.33 11.22 45.57
N LEU A 131 25.08 11.72 46.79
CA LEU A 131 26.00 12.60 47.53
C LEU A 131 27.32 11.89 47.89
N ALA A 132 27.27 10.60 48.19
CA ALA A 132 28.46 9.76 48.41
C ALA A 132 29.24 9.43 47.11
N MET A 133 28.86 10.03 45.97
CA MET A 133 29.43 9.75 44.65
C MET A 133 29.24 8.32 44.15
N ASP A 134 28.35 7.54 44.78
CA ASP A 134 28.02 6.17 44.40
C ASP A 134 26.96 6.14 43.28
N SER A 135 26.64 4.95 42.79
CA SER A 135 25.62 4.69 41.76
C SER A 135 24.46 3.88 42.32
N THR A 136 23.28 4.03 41.70
CA THR A 136 22.09 3.26 42.04
C THR A 136 21.19 3.15 40.81
N PHE A 137 20.27 2.20 40.82
CA PHE A 137 19.29 2.01 39.76
C PHE A 137 18.01 2.79 40.06
N VAL A 138 17.33 3.22 39.00
CA VAL A 138 15.94 3.71 39.04
C VAL A 138 15.16 2.80 38.12
N THR A 139 14.01 2.30 38.57
CA THR A 139 13.23 1.33 37.80
C THR A 139 12.00 2.02 37.22
N ILE A 140 11.75 1.82 35.93
CA ILE A 140 10.51 2.26 35.27
C ILE A 140 9.68 1.00 35.00
N LEU A 141 8.50 0.91 35.62
CA LEU A 141 7.54 -0.16 35.39
C LEU A 141 6.53 0.29 34.35
N PHE A 142 6.33 -0.53 33.34
CA PHE A 142 5.39 -0.29 32.25
C PHE A 142 4.94 -1.60 31.62
N ASN A 143 3.85 -1.54 30.84
CA ASN A 143 3.34 -2.67 30.09
C ASN A 143 3.59 -2.46 28.58
N ALA A 144 4.54 -3.22 28.03
CA ALA A 144 4.91 -3.17 26.62
C ALA A 144 3.80 -3.63 25.65
N THR A 145 2.71 -4.24 26.13
CA THR A 145 1.57 -4.58 25.26
C THR A 145 0.64 -3.38 25.02
N GLU A 146 0.85 -2.25 25.69
CA GLU A 146 0.01 -1.05 25.59
C GLU A 146 0.85 0.15 25.14
N ALA A 147 0.62 0.64 23.92
CA ALA A 147 1.39 1.74 23.33
C ALA A 147 1.42 3.01 24.20
N LYS A 148 0.32 3.30 24.93
CA LYS A 148 0.25 4.45 25.85
C LYS A 148 1.12 4.28 27.10
N SER A 149 1.33 3.04 27.53
CA SER A 149 2.18 2.69 28.67
C SER A 149 3.66 2.82 28.28
N GLU A 150 4.02 2.31 27.10
CA GLU A 150 5.35 2.44 26.52
C GLU A 150 5.73 3.90 26.28
N PHE A 151 4.83 4.71 25.72
CA PHE A 151 5.08 6.15 25.53
C PHE A 151 5.29 6.91 26.85
N ALA A 152 4.53 6.57 27.90
CA ALA A 152 4.72 7.15 29.23
C ALA A 152 6.07 6.74 29.84
N ALA A 153 6.48 5.48 29.63
CA ALA A 153 7.76 4.97 30.09
C ALA A 153 8.95 5.67 29.39
N ASP A 154 8.87 5.85 28.07
CA ASP A 154 9.88 6.59 27.30
C ASP A 154 10.04 8.03 27.79
N LYS A 155 8.94 8.68 28.17
CA LYS A 155 8.96 10.03 28.74
C LYS A 155 9.67 10.06 30.08
N LEU A 156 9.35 9.13 30.98
CA LEU A 156 10.05 9.00 32.28
C LEU A 156 11.53 8.67 32.09
N TYR A 157 11.86 7.83 31.13
CA TYR A 157 13.24 7.49 30.79
C TYR A 157 14.01 8.72 30.33
N ASN A 158 13.43 9.55 29.45
CA ASN A 158 14.07 10.79 29.00
C ASN A 158 14.32 11.77 30.15
N ILE A 159 13.36 11.93 31.06
CA ILE A 159 13.50 12.77 32.27
C ILE A 159 14.62 12.23 33.17
N ALA A 160 14.64 10.93 33.43
CA ALA A 160 15.66 10.28 34.26
C ALA A 160 17.07 10.40 33.63
N VAL A 161 17.16 10.29 32.29
CA VAL A 161 18.41 10.51 31.56
C VAL A 161 18.87 11.97 31.68
N GLU A 162 17.98 12.94 31.55
CA GLU A 162 18.30 14.37 31.72
C GLU A 162 18.80 14.66 33.14
N PHE A 163 18.10 14.17 34.16
CA PHE A 163 18.53 14.28 35.57
C PHE A 163 19.91 13.66 35.80
N ARG A 164 20.15 12.46 35.26
CA ARG A 164 21.47 11.81 35.30
C ARG A 164 22.56 12.70 34.69
N GLN A 165 22.26 13.43 33.61
CA GLN A 165 23.22 14.35 33.01
C GLN A 165 23.49 15.59 33.88
N GLN A 166 22.49 16.09 34.62
CA GLN A 166 22.67 17.18 35.58
C GLN A 166 23.60 16.74 36.73
N ILE A 167 23.32 15.58 37.35
CA ILE A 167 24.16 15.01 38.42
C ILE A 167 25.59 14.78 37.94
N LEU A 168 25.76 14.19 36.76
CA LEU A 168 27.09 13.99 36.19
C LEU A 168 27.85 15.30 36.00
N SER A 169 27.16 16.36 35.56
CA SER A 169 27.78 17.68 35.35
C SER A 169 28.19 18.33 36.68
N GLN A 170 27.39 18.17 37.74
CA GLN A 170 27.76 18.61 39.09
C GLN A 170 29.00 17.88 39.61
N ARG A 171 29.04 16.55 39.50
CA ARG A 171 30.18 15.71 39.92
C ARG A 171 31.48 16.08 39.21
N ILE A 172 31.41 16.36 37.90
CA ILE A 172 32.56 16.80 37.10
C ILE A 172 33.10 18.14 37.62
N ASN A 173 32.21 19.10 37.90
CA ASN A 173 32.58 20.42 38.41
C ASN A 173 33.19 20.33 39.82
N GLU A 174 32.60 19.56 40.72
CA GLU A 174 33.10 19.36 42.09
C GLU A 174 34.50 18.74 42.11
N LYS A 175 34.74 17.74 41.25
CA LYS A 175 36.05 17.11 41.11
C LYS A 175 37.01 17.90 40.20
N LYS A 176 36.59 19.07 39.69
CA LYS A 176 37.34 19.92 38.75
C LYS A 176 37.88 19.13 37.55
N LEU A 177 37.13 18.12 37.12
CA LEU A 177 37.49 17.27 35.99
C LEU A 177 37.13 18.00 34.70
N ASN A 178 37.93 17.80 33.66
CA ASN A 178 37.57 18.31 32.34
C ASN A 178 36.36 17.50 31.81
N PRO A 179 35.20 18.14 31.51
CA PRO A 179 34.02 17.44 30.98
C PRO A 179 34.29 16.62 29.72
N GLN A 180 35.30 17.01 28.93
CA GLN A 180 35.72 16.32 27.71
C GLN A 180 36.34 14.94 27.98
N ILE A 181 36.80 14.66 29.21
CA ILE A 181 37.32 13.33 29.57
C ILE A 181 36.17 12.32 29.69
N ILE A 182 35.01 12.75 30.19
CA ILE A 182 33.86 11.86 30.45
C ILE A 182 32.88 11.84 29.26
N LYS A 183 32.69 13.00 28.60
CA LYS A 183 31.88 13.13 27.40
C LYS A 183 32.76 13.57 26.23
N PRO A 184 33.61 12.68 25.70
CA PRO A 184 34.56 13.01 24.64
C PRO A 184 33.89 13.39 23.31
N PHE A 185 32.60 13.07 23.13
CA PHE A 185 31.83 13.46 21.95
C PHE A 185 30.35 13.69 22.28
N LYS A 186 29.71 14.54 21.47
CA LYS A 186 28.25 14.70 21.46
C LYS A 186 27.69 13.96 20.24
N ILE A 187 26.65 13.17 20.45
CA ILE A 187 25.95 12.50 19.36
C ILE A 187 24.91 13.47 18.80
N LYS A 188 25.15 14.00 17.60
CA LYS A 188 24.14 14.72 16.82
C LYS A 188 23.55 13.74 15.81
N ARG A 189 22.25 13.43 15.95
CA ARG A 189 21.51 12.68 14.92
C ARG A 189 20.95 13.68 13.93
N ASP A 190 21.43 13.65 12.70
CA ASP A 190 20.87 14.43 11.62
C ASP A 190 20.21 13.49 10.62
N ASN A 191 18.89 13.55 10.52
CA ASN A 191 18.17 12.78 9.51
C ASN A 191 18.45 13.43 8.14
N VAL A 192 19.26 12.75 7.33
CA VAL A 192 19.64 13.18 5.98
C VAL A 192 18.43 13.14 5.02
N ALA A 193 17.37 12.41 5.38
CA ALA A 193 16.19 12.16 4.56
C ALA A 193 14.89 12.67 5.22
N LYS A 194 14.93 13.82 5.92
CA LYS A 194 13.74 14.43 6.55
C LYS A 194 12.56 14.58 5.58
N GLU A 195 12.83 15.02 4.35
CA GLU A 195 11.81 15.24 3.32
C GLU A 195 11.33 13.94 2.61
N LYS A 196 12.08 12.83 2.74
CA LYS A 196 11.78 11.56 2.04
C LYS A 196 11.05 10.54 2.92
N MET A 197 10.96 10.76 4.23
CA MET A 197 10.38 9.78 5.14
C MET A 197 8.88 9.58 4.90
N GLY A 198 8.12 10.65 4.66
CA GLY A 198 6.72 10.50 4.26
C GLY A 198 6.59 9.89 2.87
N SER A 199 7.46 10.26 1.93
CA SER A 199 7.49 9.65 0.60
C SER A 199 7.76 8.14 0.65
N PHE A 200 8.59 7.67 1.58
CA PHE A 200 8.81 6.25 1.79
C PHE A 200 7.53 5.53 2.22
N LEU A 201 6.81 6.04 3.22
CA LEU A 201 5.56 5.43 3.70
C LEU A 201 4.49 5.36 2.60
N LEU A 202 4.35 6.41 1.81
CA LEU A 202 3.40 6.43 0.70
C LEU A 202 3.83 5.50 -0.44
N SER A 203 5.14 5.39 -0.71
CA SER A 203 5.66 4.48 -1.74
C SER A 203 5.35 3.01 -1.42
N MET A 204 5.18 2.66 -0.13
CA MET A 204 4.78 1.31 0.28
C MET A 204 3.30 1.02 -0.01
N ILE A 205 2.42 2.02 0.15
CA ILE A 205 0.96 1.87 0.10
C ILE A 205 0.41 2.06 -1.32
N LEU A 206 0.94 3.02 -2.08
CA LEU A 206 0.39 3.41 -3.39
C LEU A 206 0.43 2.29 -4.45
N PRO A 207 1.53 1.53 -4.62
CA PRO A 207 1.56 0.41 -5.58
C PRO A 207 0.41 -0.58 -5.36
N TYR A 208 0.17 -0.91 -4.09
CA TYR A 208 -0.89 -1.82 -3.67
C TYR A 208 -2.28 -1.30 -4.07
N ILE A 209 -2.55 -0.03 -3.82
CA ILE A 209 -3.83 0.60 -4.20
C ILE A 209 -4.01 0.62 -5.71
N ILE A 210 -2.99 1.02 -6.48
CA ILE A 210 -3.07 1.10 -7.94
C ILE A 210 -3.40 -0.27 -8.54
N ILE A 211 -2.74 -1.33 -8.05
CA ILE A 211 -2.99 -2.70 -8.49
C ILE A 211 -4.42 -3.13 -8.19
N ILE A 212 -4.92 -2.87 -6.98
CA ILE A 212 -6.32 -3.20 -6.63
C ILE A 212 -7.30 -2.45 -7.52
N LEU A 213 -7.10 -1.15 -7.75
CA LEU A 213 -7.98 -0.36 -8.60
C LEU A 213 -7.98 -0.82 -10.06
N SER A 214 -6.82 -1.25 -10.57
CA SER A 214 -6.71 -1.79 -11.93
C SER A 214 -7.55 -3.07 -12.12
N MET A 215 -7.61 -3.92 -11.09
CA MET A 215 -8.40 -5.15 -11.10
C MET A 215 -9.89 -4.86 -10.85
N VAL A 216 -10.21 -4.08 -9.81
CA VAL A 216 -11.60 -3.73 -9.44
C VAL A 216 -12.30 -2.99 -10.57
N GLY A 217 -11.58 -2.13 -11.30
CA GLY A 217 -12.12 -1.38 -12.44
C GLY A 217 -12.57 -2.24 -13.63
N ALA A 218 -12.06 -3.48 -13.73
CA ALA A 218 -12.44 -4.44 -14.77
C ALA A 218 -13.30 -5.59 -14.27
N MET A 219 -13.41 -5.77 -12.94
CA MET A 219 -14.11 -6.89 -12.31
C MET A 219 -15.59 -6.97 -12.75
N TYR A 220 -16.34 -5.88 -12.62
CA TYR A 220 -17.77 -5.89 -12.94
C TYR A 220 -18.04 -6.07 -14.43
N THR A 221 -17.18 -5.49 -15.28
CA THR A 221 -17.22 -5.71 -16.73
C THR A 221 -16.97 -7.17 -17.08
N ALA A 222 -15.97 -7.81 -16.46
CA ALA A 222 -15.68 -9.22 -16.70
C ALA A 222 -16.85 -10.13 -16.29
N ILE A 223 -17.47 -9.87 -15.14
CA ILE A 223 -18.61 -10.64 -14.64
C ILE A 223 -19.81 -10.48 -15.58
N ASP A 224 -20.20 -9.25 -15.92
CA ASP A 224 -21.41 -8.99 -16.71
C ASP A 224 -21.27 -9.53 -18.14
N LEU A 225 -20.13 -9.28 -18.81
CA LEU A 225 -19.87 -9.73 -20.18
C LEU A 225 -19.72 -11.24 -20.35
N THR A 226 -19.60 -12.00 -19.25
CA THR A 226 -19.45 -13.46 -19.31
C THR A 226 -20.54 -14.17 -18.52
N ALA A 227 -20.40 -14.32 -17.21
CA ALA A 227 -21.37 -14.99 -16.36
C ALA A 227 -22.76 -14.31 -16.39
N GLY A 228 -22.80 -12.97 -16.48
CA GLY A 228 -24.04 -12.22 -16.60
C GLY A 228 -24.79 -12.52 -17.89
N GLU A 229 -24.11 -12.52 -19.04
CA GLU A 229 -24.71 -12.92 -20.31
C GLU A 229 -25.10 -14.40 -20.35
N LYS A 230 -24.32 -15.28 -19.69
CA LYS A 230 -24.65 -16.69 -19.57
C LYS A 230 -25.93 -16.90 -18.73
N GLU A 231 -26.05 -16.20 -17.60
CA GLU A 231 -27.24 -16.25 -16.75
C GLU A 231 -28.50 -15.76 -17.48
N ARG A 232 -28.35 -14.78 -18.38
CA ARG A 232 -29.46 -14.20 -19.16
C ARG A 232 -29.81 -15.00 -20.44
N GLY A 233 -29.05 -16.04 -20.78
CA GLY A 233 -29.25 -16.81 -22.02
C GLY A 233 -28.87 -16.05 -23.31
N THR A 234 -28.15 -14.93 -23.19
CA THR A 234 -27.77 -14.10 -24.35
C THR A 234 -26.47 -14.59 -24.99
N LEU A 235 -25.64 -15.31 -24.25
CA LEU A 235 -24.39 -15.88 -24.73
C LEU A 235 -24.63 -16.86 -25.89
N GLU A 236 -25.65 -17.71 -25.77
CA GLU A 236 -26.06 -18.71 -26.75
C GLU A 236 -26.50 -18.06 -28.07
N THR A 237 -27.19 -16.92 -27.97
CA THR A 237 -27.64 -16.15 -29.13
C THR A 237 -26.45 -15.57 -29.90
N ILE A 238 -25.42 -15.08 -29.20
CA ILE A 238 -24.19 -14.58 -29.83
C ILE A 238 -23.38 -15.73 -30.44
N LEU A 239 -23.34 -16.89 -29.79
CA LEU A 239 -22.64 -18.08 -30.29
C LEU A 239 -23.33 -18.72 -31.51
N ALA A 240 -24.62 -18.46 -31.73
CA ALA A 240 -25.35 -18.87 -32.93
C ALA A 240 -25.11 -17.96 -34.15
N SER A 241 -24.49 -16.78 -33.94
CA SER A 241 -24.13 -15.88 -35.04
C SER A 241 -22.98 -16.46 -35.89
N PRO A 242 -22.85 -16.07 -37.18
CA PRO A 242 -21.80 -16.58 -38.07
C PRO A 242 -20.41 -15.96 -37.78
N VAL A 243 -20.06 -15.81 -36.50
CA VAL A 243 -18.79 -15.26 -36.01
C VAL A 243 -18.06 -16.34 -35.20
N PRO A 244 -16.77 -16.62 -35.47
CA PRO A 244 -16.06 -17.64 -34.73
C PRO A 244 -15.89 -17.26 -33.25
N ARG A 245 -15.99 -18.25 -32.36
CA ARG A 245 -15.96 -18.08 -30.89
C ARG A 245 -14.77 -17.27 -30.39
N TRP A 246 -13.61 -17.45 -31.02
CA TRP A 246 -12.41 -16.72 -30.64
C TRP A 246 -12.49 -15.22 -30.91
N GLN A 247 -13.21 -14.77 -31.95
CA GLN A 247 -13.40 -13.33 -32.23
C GLN A 247 -14.29 -12.70 -31.15
N ILE A 248 -15.31 -13.43 -30.69
CA ILE A 248 -16.16 -13.03 -29.57
C ILE A 248 -15.32 -12.94 -28.29
N ALA A 249 -14.50 -13.95 -28.00
CA ALA A 249 -13.61 -13.96 -26.84
C ALA A 249 -12.64 -12.78 -26.85
N THR A 250 -12.00 -12.51 -27.99
CA THR A 250 -11.07 -11.37 -28.15
C THR A 250 -11.78 -10.03 -27.96
N ALA A 251 -12.97 -9.85 -28.52
CA ALA A 251 -13.74 -8.62 -28.33
C ALA A 251 -14.10 -8.39 -26.86
N LYS A 252 -14.56 -9.43 -26.15
CA LYS A 252 -14.86 -9.36 -24.71
C LYS A 252 -13.61 -9.06 -23.89
N PHE A 253 -12.50 -9.74 -24.17
CA PHE A 253 -11.22 -9.48 -23.51
C PHE A 253 -10.77 -8.02 -23.70
N LEU A 254 -10.85 -7.49 -24.93
CA LEU A 254 -10.50 -6.10 -25.21
C LEU A 254 -11.38 -5.11 -24.45
N THR A 255 -12.68 -5.38 -24.32
CA THR A 255 -13.57 -4.53 -23.51
C THR A 255 -13.13 -4.52 -22.04
N ILE A 256 -12.85 -5.68 -21.46
CA ILE A 256 -12.37 -5.81 -20.07
C ILE A 256 -10.99 -5.16 -19.89
N LEU A 257 -10.12 -5.24 -20.90
CA LEU A 257 -8.82 -4.59 -20.89
C LEU A 257 -8.97 -3.07 -20.91
N THR A 258 -9.83 -2.54 -21.78
CA THR A 258 -10.11 -1.10 -21.86
C THR A 258 -10.60 -0.57 -20.52
N THR A 259 -11.51 -1.26 -19.84
CA THR A 259 -12.00 -0.81 -18.52
C THR A 259 -10.91 -0.84 -17.45
N SER A 260 -10.06 -1.87 -17.44
CA SER A 260 -8.89 -1.93 -16.53
C SER A 260 -7.91 -0.79 -16.78
N VAL A 261 -7.57 -0.53 -18.05
CA VAL A 261 -6.63 0.52 -18.44
C VAL A 261 -7.19 1.91 -18.14
N VAL A 262 -8.47 2.17 -18.44
CA VAL A 262 -9.14 3.43 -18.10
C VAL A 262 -9.13 3.65 -16.58
N SER A 263 -9.51 2.63 -15.79
CA SER A 263 -9.46 2.70 -14.33
C SER A 263 -8.06 3.03 -13.83
N THR A 264 -7.04 2.39 -14.40
CA THR A 264 -5.64 2.60 -14.01
C THR A 264 -5.14 3.99 -14.37
N ILE A 265 -5.47 4.49 -15.56
CA ILE A 265 -5.14 5.86 -15.97
C ILE A 265 -5.80 6.86 -15.02
N LEU A 266 -7.08 6.66 -14.69
CA LEU A 266 -7.81 7.52 -13.76
C LEU A 266 -7.24 7.46 -12.34
N ALA A 267 -6.84 6.28 -11.87
CA ALA A 267 -6.15 6.10 -10.59
C ALA A 267 -4.83 6.88 -10.56
N LEU A 268 -3.98 6.72 -11.59
CA LEU A 268 -2.69 7.40 -11.67
C LEU A 268 -2.85 8.92 -11.83
N ALA A 269 -3.82 9.37 -12.63
CA ALA A 269 -4.14 10.78 -12.78
C ALA A 269 -4.65 11.37 -11.46
N SER A 270 -5.57 10.69 -10.77
CA SER A 270 -6.08 11.10 -9.47
C SER A 270 -4.97 11.18 -8.43
N MET A 271 -4.09 10.17 -8.36
CA MET A 271 -2.91 10.20 -7.50
C MET A 271 -2.03 11.41 -7.82
N THR A 272 -1.72 11.64 -9.10
CA THR A 272 -0.84 12.74 -9.53
C THR A 272 -1.44 14.10 -9.21
N ILE A 273 -2.73 14.31 -9.50
CA ILE A 273 -3.47 15.53 -9.19
C ILE A 273 -3.56 15.74 -7.68
N THR A 274 -3.87 14.69 -6.92
CA THR A 274 -3.96 14.77 -5.45
C THR A 274 -2.60 15.11 -4.85
N MET A 275 -1.50 14.58 -5.38
CA MET A 275 -0.16 14.95 -4.90
C MET A 275 0.25 16.36 -5.33
N ALA A 276 -0.07 16.79 -6.55
CA ALA A 276 0.29 18.11 -7.05
C ALA A 276 -0.56 19.24 -6.44
N TYR A 277 -1.86 19.01 -6.25
CA TYR A 277 -2.82 20.02 -5.80
C TYR A 277 -3.35 19.79 -4.38
N GLY A 278 -3.22 18.58 -3.82
CA GLY A 278 -3.46 18.34 -2.39
C GLY A 278 -2.53 19.15 -1.49
N ILE A 279 -1.48 19.74 -2.08
CA ILE A 279 -0.65 20.81 -1.55
C ILE A 279 -1.47 21.98 -1.00
N MET A 280 -2.62 22.29 -1.59
CA MET A 280 -3.48 23.38 -1.15
C MET A 280 -4.43 23.00 0.00
N LEU A 281 -4.72 21.72 0.19
CA LEU A 281 -5.72 21.25 1.16
C LEU A 281 -5.15 21.01 2.56
N THR A 282 -3.88 20.59 2.68
CA THR A 282 -3.29 20.24 3.99
C THR A 282 -1.80 20.58 4.09
N LYS A 283 -1.47 21.74 4.69
CA LYS A 283 -0.06 22.16 4.91
C LYS A 283 0.80 21.08 5.60
N ALA A 284 0.22 20.31 6.51
CA ALA A 284 0.89 19.21 7.22
C ALA A 284 1.30 18.01 6.34
N PHE A 285 0.57 17.78 5.24
CA PHE A 285 0.90 16.72 4.27
C PHE A 285 2.05 17.15 3.34
N VAL A 286 2.21 18.44 3.08
CA VAL A 286 3.22 18.96 2.14
C VAL A 286 4.62 18.92 2.73
N GLU A 287 4.80 19.33 3.99
CA GLU A 287 6.12 19.42 4.61
C GLU A 287 6.76 18.05 4.84
N ASN A 288 5.96 16.98 4.93
CA ASN A 288 6.43 15.63 5.25
C ASN A 288 6.47 14.66 4.06
N PHE A 289 5.77 14.96 2.95
CA PHE A 289 5.56 14.04 1.83
C PHE A 289 5.96 14.65 0.47
N ALA A 290 7.21 15.08 0.34
CA ALA A 290 7.74 15.72 -0.86
C ALA A 290 7.97 14.72 -2.02
N PHE A 291 6.90 14.15 -2.58
CA PHE A 291 6.99 13.48 -3.86
C PHE A 291 7.19 14.50 -4.97
N LYS A 292 8.40 14.54 -5.54
CA LYS A 292 8.59 15.09 -6.87
C LYS A 292 8.17 14.03 -7.88
N ILE A 293 6.87 13.97 -8.20
CA ILE A 293 6.40 13.14 -9.32
C ILE A 293 7.04 13.71 -10.59
N THR A 294 8.00 12.97 -11.13
CA THR A 294 8.59 13.27 -12.43
C THR A 294 7.70 12.64 -13.52
N PRO A 295 7.44 13.30 -14.66
CA PRO A 295 6.68 12.72 -15.76
C PRO A 295 7.20 11.33 -16.20
N GLN A 296 8.51 11.11 -16.07
CA GLN A 296 9.16 9.82 -16.31
C GLN A 296 8.66 8.71 -15.38
N MET A 297 8.45 8.99 -14.08
CA MET A 297 7.94 8.01 -13.12
C MET A 297 6.52 7.59 -13.49
N PHE A 298 5.67 8.56 -13.86
CA PHE A 298 4.32 8.29 -14.33
C PHE A 298 4.32 7.37 -15.56
N LEU A 299 5.19 7.65 -16.54
CA LEU A 299 5.30 6.85 -17.75
C LEU A 299 5.75 5.41 -17.45
N ILE A 300 6.72 5.23 -16.54
CA ILE A 300 7.18 3.88 -16.14
C ILE A 300 6.07 3.11 -15.45
N ILE A 301 5.36 3.74 -14.49
CA ILE A 301 4.25 3.10 -13.79
C ILE A 301 3.14 2.73 -14.78
N PHE A 302 2.76 3.66 -15.66
CA PHE A 302 1.76 3.42 -16.70
C PHE A 302 2.16 2.25 -17.61
N LEU A 303 3.42 2.21 -18.06
CA LEU A 303 3.92 1.13 -18.92
C LEU A 303 3.89 -0.23 -18.22
N MET A 304 4.25 -0.29 -16.93
CA MET A 304 4.15 -1.52 -16.12
C MET A 304 2.70 -1.97 -15.90
N MET A 305 1.77 -1.03 -15.88
CA MET A 305 0.36 -1.35 -15.69
C MET A 305 -0.30 -1.95 -16.92
N ILE A 306 0.19 -1.69 -18.13
CA ILE A 306 -0.39 -2.29 -19.36
C ILE A 306 -0.37 -3.83 -19.34
N PRO A 307 0.78 -4.52 -19.18
CA PRO A 307 0.80 -5.98 -19.14
C PRO A 307 0.09 -6.53 -17.89
N THR A 308 0.08 -5.77 -16.79
CA THR A 308 -0.64 -6.12 -15.57
C THR A 308 -2.16 -6.09 -15.79
N ALA A 309 -2.67 -5.07 -16.49
CA ALA A 309 -4.07 -4.98 -16.89
C ALA A 309 -4.46 -6.14 -17.80
N CYS A 310 -3.61 -6.50 -18.78
CA CYS A 310 -3.81 -7.69 -19.61
C CYS A 310 -3.91 -8.98 -18.77
N LEU A 311 -3.03 -9.16 -17.79
CA LEU A 311 -3.04 -10.29 -16.88
C LEU A 311 -4.35 -10.34 -16.07
N PHE A 312 -4.76 -9.23 -15.45
CA PHE A 312 -6.00 -9.18 -14.68
C PHE A 312 -7.25 -9.38 -15.52
N SER A 313 -7.35 -8.74 -16.69
CA SER A 313 -8.47 -8.94 -17.61
C SER A 313 -8.59 -10.40 -18.04
N ALA A 314 -7.47 -11.08 -18.32
CA ALA A 314 -7.47 -12.49 -18.68
C ALA A 314 -7.89 -13.40 -17.52
N LEU A 315 -7.35 -13.19 -16.31
CA LEU A 315 -7.69 -13.95 -15.12
C LEU A 315 -9.17 -13.76 -14.73
N LEU A 316 -9.64 -12.51 -14.70
CA LEU A 316 -11.04 -12.17 -14.38
C LEU A 316 -12.00 -12.81 -15.38
N MET A 317 -11.69 -12.75 -16.68
CA MET A 317 -12.51 -13.37 -17.72
C MET A 317 -12.51 -14.91 -17.60
N THR A 318 -11.36 -15.52 -17.33
CA THR A 318 -11.22 -16.97 -17.13
C THR A 318 -12.03 -17.48 -15.94
N VAL A 319 -12.01 -16.76 -14.82
CA VAL A 319 -12.80 -17.14 -13.65
C VAL A 319 -14.29 -16.91 -13.88
N SER A 320 -14.65 -15.78 -14.51
CA SER A 320 -16.04 -15.43 -14.75
C SER A 320 -16.71 -16.37 -15.77
N ILE A 321 -16.00 -16.82 -16.82
CA ILE A 321 -16.57 -17.77 -17.78
C ILE A 321 -16.84 -19.15 -17.17
N PHE A 322 -16.15 -19.53 -16.09
CA PHE A 322 -16.37 -20.81 -15.41
C PHE A 322 -17.64 -20.83 -14.56
N ALA A 323 -18.11 -19.65 -14.13
CA ALA A 323 -19.32 -19.50 -13.33
C ALA A 323 -20.59 -19.66 -14.18
N LYS A 324 -21.68 -20.03 -13.51
CA LYS A 324 -23.03 -20.18 -14.10
C LYS A 324 -23.87 -18.92 -13.93
N SER A 325 -23.61 -18.15 -12.88
CA SER A 325 -24.35 -16.93 -12.54
C SER A 325 -23.43 -15.78 -12.15
N TYR A 326 -23.96 -14.57 -12.19
CA TYR A 326 -23.31 -13.35 -11.72
C TYR A 326 -22.81 -13.48 -10.28
N LYS A 327 -23.64 -14.07 -9.40
CA LYS A 327 -23.30 -14.28 -7.98
C LYS A 327 -22.17 -15.30 -7.81
N GLU A 328 -22.17 -16.37 -8.60
CA GLU A 328 -21.11 -17.38 -8.57
C GLU A 328 -19.78 -16.81 -9.08
N ALA A 329 -19.80 -16.03 -10.16
CA ALA A 329 -18.60 -15.35 -10.67
C ALA A 329 -18.02 -14.39 -9.62
N GLN A 330 -18.87 -13.61 -8.96
CA GLN A 330 -18.45 -12.73 -7.87
C GLN A 330 -17.84 -13.52 -6.70
N SER A 331 -18.45 -14.66 -6.36
CA SER A 331 -17.93 -15.54 -5.31
C SER A 331 -16.57 -16.14 -5.66
N TYR A 332 -16.32 -16.53 -6.92
CA TYR A 332 -15.01 -17.05 -7.36
C TYR A 332 -13.94 -15.98 -7.54
N ILE A 333 -14.32 -14.76 -7.93
CA ILE A 333 -13.37 -13.65 -8.02
C ILE A 333 -12.89 -13.21 -6.63
N SER A 334 -13.68 -13.41 -5.58
CA SER A 334 -13.30 -12.99 -4.22
C SER A 334 -12.03 -13.69 -3.70
N PRO A 335 -11.88 -15.04 -3.76
CA PRO A 335 -10.62 -15.72 -3.50
C PRO A 335 -9.48 -15.32 -4.45
N LEU A 336 -9.79 -15.08 -5.74
CA LEU A 336 -8.79 -14.59 -6.70
C LEU A 336 -8.22 -13.24 -6.26
N MET A 337 -9.05 -12.34 -5.74
CA MET A 337 -8.59 -11.07 -5.17
C MET A 337 -7.62 -11.29 -4.01
N ILE A 338 -7.88 -12.26 -3.12
CA ILE A 338 -6.97 -12.58 -2.01
C ILE A 338 -5.62 -13.07 -2.54
N ILE A 339 -5.61 -13.95 -3.55
CA ILE A 339 -4.40 -14.47 -4.18
C ILE A 339 -3.58 -13.33 -4.83
N ILE A 340 -4.24 -12.28 -5.31
CA ILE A 340 -3.59 -11.12 -5.93
C ILE A 340 -3.10 -10.11 -4.87
N ILE A 341 -3.87 -9.93 -3.79
CA ILE A 341 -3.59 -8.99 -2.70
C ILE A 341 -2.42 -9.47 -1.84
N LEU A 342 -2.35 -10.76 -1.51
CA LEU A 342 -1.34 -11.29 -0.60
C LEU A 342 0.10 -11.02 -1.06
N PRO A 343 0.50 -11.30 -2.32
CA PRO A 343 1.83 -10.96 -2.81
C PRO A 343 2.07 -9.44 -2.85
N ALA A 344 1.03 -8.65 -3.08
CA ALA A 344 1.15 -7.19 -3.11
C ALA A 344 1.49 -6.60 -1.73
N LEU A 345 1.20 -7.30 -0.62
CA LEU A 345 1.58 -6.88 0.74
C LEU A 345 3.10 -6.85 0.97
N VAL A 346 3.89 -7.51 0.12
CA VAL A 346 5.36 -7.47 0.20
C VAL A 346 5.88 -6.02 0.09
N SER A 347 5.17 -5.10 -0.59
CA SER A 347 5.56 -3.69 -0.65
C SER A 347 5.57 -2.98 0.70
N PHE A 348 4.81 -3.49 1.68
CA PHE A 348 4.71 -2.92 3.02
C PHE A 348 5.84 -3.36 3.95
N ILE A 349 6.58 -4.42 3.61
CA ILE A 349 7.64 -4.95 4.46
C ILE A 349 8.88 -4.06 4.32
N PRO A 350 9.31 -3.33 5.37
CA PRO A 350 10.51 -2.51 5.31
C PRO A 350 11.75 -3.39 5.13
N GLY A 351 12.69 -2.95 4.28
CA GLY A 351 13.96 -3.65 4.04
C GLY A 351 13.91 -4.76 2.98
N VAL A 352 12.74 -5.12 2.47
CA VAL A 352 12.65 -5.99 1.28
C VAL A 352 12.95 -5.14 0.05
N GLU A 353 14.11 -5.34 -0.58
CA GLU A 353 14.52 -4.63 -1.79
C GLU A 353 14.23 -5.44 -3.06
N LEU A 354 14.18 -4.76 -4.20
CA LEU A 354 14.01 -5.42 -5.49
C LEU A 354 15.30 -6.17 -5.89
N ASN A 355 15.22 -7.50 -5.91
CA ASN A 355 16.29 -8.38 -6.38
C ASN A 355 15.82 -9.19 -7.61
N LEU A 356 16.74 -9.94 -8.23
CA LEU A 356 16.43 -10.73 -9.42
C LEU A 356 15.38 -11.83 -9.15
N GLU A 357 15.37 -12.43 -7.97
CA GLU A 357 14.42 -13.48 -7.61
C GLU A 357 12.99 -12.93 -7.54
N LEU A 358 12.79 -11.83 -6.80
CA LEU A 358 11.52 -11.14 -6.65
C LEU A 358 11.06 -10.46 -7.94
N ALA A 359 11.97 -10.16 -8.88
CA ALA A 359 11.62 -9.62 -10.19
C ALA A 359 10.83 -10.61 -11.07
N PHE A 360 10.98 -11.92 -10.85
CA PHE A 360 10.22 -12.95 -11.57
C PHE A 360 8.91 -13.35 -10.90
N VAL A 361 8.73 -13.02 -9.61
CA VAL A 361 7.50 -13.32 -8.89
C VAL A 361 6.41 -12.32 -9.32
N PRO A 362 5.34 -12.76 -9.99
CA PRO A 362 4.30 -11.85 -10.48
C PRO A 362 3.65 -11.11 -9.31
N LEU A 363 3.18 -9.89 -9.58
CA LEU A 363 2.57 -8.96 -8.61
C LEU A 363 3.56 -8.39 -7.59
N VAL A 364 4.40 -9.21 -6.98
CA VAL A 364 5.50 -8.74 -6.11
C VAL A 364 6.44 -7.85 -6.92
N ASN A 365 6.85 -8.33 -8.09
CA ASN A 365 7.73 -7.62 -9.00
C ASN A 365 7.20 -6.22 -9.37
N ILE A 366 5.92 -6.12 -9.74
CA ILE A 366 5.26 -4.88 -10.11
C ILE A 366 5.15 -3.94 -8.90
N CYS A 367 4.70 -4.46 -7.75
CA CYS A 367 4.60 -3.70 -6.50
C CYS A 367 5.93 -3.05 -6.11
N LEU A 368 7.00 -3.85 -6.08
CA LEU A 368 8.34 -3.39 -5.73
C LEU A 368 8.88 -2.42 -6.77
N SER A 369 8.65 -2.67 -8.07
CA SER A 369 9.09 -1.75 -9.13
C SER A 369 8.41 -0.39 -9.06
N ILE A 370 7.10 -0.34 -8.78
CA ILE A 370 6.39 0.93 -8.61
C ILE A 370 6.89 1.64 -7.34
N ARG A 371 7.13 0.91 -6.24
CA ARG A 371 7.70 1.48 -5.02
C ARG A 371 9.07 2.13 -5.27
N GLU A 372 10.00 1.41 -5.90
CA GLU A 372 11.33 1.94 -6.23
C GLU A 372 11.23 3.15 -7.18
N ALA A 373 10.35 3.08 -8.20
CA ALA A 373 10.10 4.21 -9.09
C ALA A 373 9.58 5.44 -8.32
N LEU A 374 8.65 5.24 -7.37
CA LEU A 374 8.11 6.28 -6.49
C LEU A 374 9.17 6.87 -5.54
N MET A 375 10.15 6.07 -5.12
CA MET A 375 11.30 6.52 -4.33
C MET A 375 12.37 7.24 -5.16
N GLY A 376 12.25 7.24 -6.50
CA GLY A 376 13.21 7.82 -7.44
C GLY A 376 14.36 6.88 -7.82
N ASN A 377 14.33 5.62 -7.38
CA ASN A 377 15.33 4.59 -7.68
C ASN A 377 14.95 3.84 -8.95
N ILE A 378 15.25 4.42 -10.12
CA ILE A 378 14.90 3.82 -11.41
C ILE A 378 16.05 2.94 -11.90
N ASN A 379 15.88 1.62 -11.82
CA ASN A 379 16.77 0.66 -12.46
C ASN A 379 16.12 0.06 -13.72
N TRP A 380 16.61 0.48 -14.88
CA TRP A 380 16.08 0.07 -16.18
C TRP A 380 16.17 -1.43 -16.43
N LEU A 381 17.20 -2.12 -15.91
CA LEU A 381 17.36 -3.57 -16.09
C LEU A 381 16.21 -4.32 -15.42
N TYR A 382 15.94 -4.00 -14.15
CA TYR A 382 14.82 -4.63 -13.44
C TYR A 382 13.48 -4.29 -14.09
N ILE A 383 13.26 -3.04 -14.48
CA ILE A 383 12.07 -2.60 -15.21
C ILE A 383 11.85 -3.48 -16.46
N THR A 384 12.87 -3.68 -17.29
CA THR A 384 12.74 -4.50 -18.51
C THR A 384 12.46 -5.97 -18.18
N ILE A 385 13.15 -6.56 -17.21
CA ILE A 385 12.91 -7.96 -16.78
C ILE A 385 11.47 -8.13 -16.28
N ILE A 386 11.00 -7.19 -15.46
CA ILE A 386 9.65 -7.21 -14.88
C ILE A 386 8.59 -7.04 -15.97
N PHE A 387 8.81 -6.13 -16.92
CA PHE A 387 7.91 -5.94 -18.05
C PHE A 387 7.80 -7.22 -18.88
N ILE A 388 8.94 -7.82 -19.28
CA ILE A 388 8.97 -9.05 -20.08
C ILE A 388 8.31 -10.21 -19.33
N SER A 389 8.64 -10.41 -18.05
CA SER A 389 8.04 -11.49 -17.25
C SER A 389 6.53 -11.32 -17.14
N THR A 390 6.04 -10.10 -16.90
CA THR A 390 4.60 -9.80 -16.82
C THR A 390 3.90 -10.01 -18.16
N VAL A 391 4.54 -9.64 -19.28
CA VAL A 391 4.02 -9.93 -20.63
C VAL A 391 3.90 -11.44 -20.86
N LEU A 392 4.89 -12.24 -20.44
CA LEU A 392 4.84 -13.69 -20.55
C LEU A 392 3.68 -14.29 -19.72
N TYR A 393 3.51 -13.82 -18.48
CA TYR A 393 2.39 -14.24 -17.64
C TYR A 393 1.03 -13.83 -18.24
N ALA A 394 0.91 -12.62 -18.78
CA ALA A 394 -0.29 -12.15 -19.44
C ALA A 394 -0.61 -12.97 -20.71
N ALA A 395 0.40 -13.28 -21.52
CA ALA A 395 0.25 -14.11 -22.71
C ALA A 395 -0.23 -15.53 -22.36
N LEU A 396 0.33 -16.13 -21.30
CA LEU A 396 -0.11 -17.42 -20.79
C LEU A 396 -1.55 -17.36 -20.28
N ALA A 397 -1.93 -16.31 -19.54
CA ALA A 397 -3.29 -16.13 -19.07
C ALA A 397 -4.29 -15.97 -20.23
N ILE A 398 -3.97 -15.16 -21.24
CA ILE A 398 -4.81 -14.97 -22.44
C ILE A 398 -4.98 -16.30 -23.19
N PHE A 399 -3.91 -17.09 -23.32
CA PHE A 399 -3.96 -18.42 -23.92
C PHE A 399 -4.92 -19.36 -23.18
N VAL A 400 -4.86 -19.36 -21.83
CA VAL A 400 -5.79 -20.12 -20.99
C VAL A 400 -7.24 -19.65 -21.20
N THR A 401 -7.49 -18.33 -21.19
CA THR A 401 -8.82 -17.75 -21.44
C THR A 401 -9.39 -18.24 -22.76
N HIS A 402 -8.59 -18.18 -23.83
CA HIS A 402 -9.00 -18.61 -25.17
C HIS A 402 -9.38 -20.10 -25.20
N ARG A 403 -8.53 -20.96 -24.63
CA ARG A 403 -8.80 -22.39 -24.50
C ARG A 403 -10.05 -22.70 -23.68
N MET A 404 -10.36 -21.91 -22.65
CA MET A 404 -11.60 -22.09 -21.89
C MET A 404 -12.83 -21.65 -22.68
N PHE A 405 -12.73 -20.61 -23.50
CA PHE A 405 -13.81 -20.14 -24.36
C PHE A 405 -14.17 -21.13 -25.49
N GLU A 406 -13.24 -22.00 -25.89
CA GLU A 406 -13.51 -23.03 -26.89
C GLU A 406 -14.23 -24.26 -26.30
N LYS A 407 -14.12 -24.49 -24.99
CA LYS A 407 -14.70 -25.67 -24.32
C LYS A 407 -16.20 -25.48 -24.07
N GLU A 408 -17.00 -26.29 -24.76
CA GLU A 408 -18.47 -26.27 -24.62
C GLU A 408 -18.95 -26.57 -23.19
N GLY A 409 -18.31 -27.50 -22.49
CA GLY A 409 -18.66 -27.82 -21.11
C GLY A 409 -18.42 -26.68 -20.10
N VAL A 410 -17.66 -25.65 -20.48
CA VAL A 410 -17.48 -24.42 -19.69
C VAL A 410 -18.55 -23.39 -20.05
N LEU A 411 -18.81 -23.22 -21.36
CA LEU A 411 -19.79 -22.27 -21.88
C LEU A 411 -21.22 -22.64 -21.48
N PHE A 412 -21.62 -23.91 -21.61
CA PHE A 412 -23.00 -24.38 -21.38
C PHE A 412 -23.18 -25.05 -20.02
N ARG A 413 -22.33 -24.72 -19.05
CA ARG A 413 -22.47 -25.22 -17.69
C ARG A 413 -23.71 -24.57 -17.06
N THR A 414 -24.75 -25.37 -16.82
CA THR A 414 -26.01 -24.99 -16.16
C THR A 414 -26.00 -25.28 -14.68
#